data_AF-A0A6J4BY06-F1
#
_entry.id   AF-A0A6J4BY06-F1
#
_cell.length_a   1.000
_cell.length_b   1.000
_cell.length_c   1.000
_cell.angle_alpha   90.00
_cell.angle_beta   90.00
_cell.angle_gamma   90.00
#
_symmetry.space_group_name_H-M   'P 1'
#
loop_
_entity.id
_entity.type
_entity.pdbx_description
1 polymer ?
#
loop_
_entity_poly.entity_id
_entity_poly.type
_entity_poly.pdbx_seq_one_letter_code
_entity_poly.pdbx_strand_id
1 'polypeptide(L)'
;MRRADRLFQIVQYLRGGRLVTARTLAERLEVSDRTIYRDIADLQSTGVPIDGEAGVGYVMRSGYYLPPLMFTREEIVALVAGIRMVRAWGGMAMSRAANEALVKIELVLPKAERDQVVKTAETVEKPALAIAVRA
;
A
#
# COMPACT_ATOMS: atom_id res chain seq x y z
N MET A 1 17.71 -2.56 -21.87
CA MET A 1 16.63 -1.86 -21.13
C MET A 1 17.21 -0.87 -20.13
N ARG A 2 16.48 0.22 -19.78
CA ARG A 2 16.92 1.11 -18.68
C ARG A 2 16.75 0.39 -17.34
N ARG A 3 17.62 0.70 -16.37
CA ARG A 3 17.59 0.05 -15.05
C ARG A 3 16.27 0.30 -14.31
N ALA A 4 15.73 1.51 -14.35
CA ALA A 4 14.46 1.85 -13.71
C ALA A 4 13.30 0.95 -14.22
N ASP A 5 13.19 0.78 -15.54
CA ASP A 5 12.17 -0.08 -16.15
C ASP A 5 12.31 -1.53 -15.67
N ARG A 6 13.54 -2.02 -15.55
CA ARG A 6 13.83 -3.38 -15.08
C ARG A 6 13.44 -3.58 -13.62
N LEU A 7 13.81 -2.65 -12.74
CA LEU A 7 13.43 -2.68 -11.33
C LEU A 7 11.91 -2.69 -11.17
N PHE A 8 11.21 -1.84 -11.94
CA PHE A 8 9.75 -1.82 -11.95
C PHE A 8 9.16 -3.17 -12.41
N GLN A 9 9.67 -3.75 -13.50
CA GLN A 9 9.18 -5.05 -13.98
C GLN A 9 9.44 -6.18 -12.98
N ILE A 10 10.59 -6.22 -12.30
CA ILE A 10 10.87 -7.19 -11.23
C ILE A 10 9.79 -7.10 -10.15
N VAL A 11 9.46 -5.89 -9.68
CA VAL A 11 8.40 -5.67 -8.68
C VAL A 11 7.05 -6.18 -9.19
N GLN A 12 6.71 -5.93 -10.45
CA GLN A 12 5.44 -6.42 -11.01
C GLN A 12 5.37 -7.94 -11.08
N TYR A 13 6.46 -8.62 -11.43
CA TYR A 13 6.50 -10.07 -11.46
C TYR A 13 6.35 -10.71 -10.08
N LEU A 14 6.90 -10.08 -9.04
CA LEU A 14 6.84 -10.59 -7.67
C LEU A 14 5.53 -10.26 -6.95
N ARG A 15 4.78 -9.24 -7.40
CA ARG A 15 3.52 -8.78 -6.78
C ARG A 15 2.44 -9.86 -6.69
N GLY A 16 2.51 -10.90 -7.53
CA GLY A 16 1.59 -12.04 -7.48
C GLY A 16 1.74 -12.95 -6.25
N GLY A 17 2.72 -12.70 -5.37
CA GLY A 17 2.95 -13.49 -4.15
C GLY A 17 3.47 -14.90 -4.41
N ARG A 18 3.90 -15.18 -5.65
CA ARG A 18 4.43 -16.47 -6.08
C ARG A 18 5.94 -16.48 -5.89
N LEU A 19 6.51 -17.61 -5.49
CA LEU A 19 7.97 -17.78 -5.50
C LEU A 19 8.47 -17.80 -6.95
N VAL A 20 9.40 -16.92 -7.29
CA VAL A 20 10.00 -16.78 -8.63
C VAL A 20 11.52 -16.84 -8.52
N THR A 21 12.16 -17.70 -9.32
CA THR A 21 13.62 -17.81 -9.31
C THR A 21 14.30 -16.65 -10.04
N ALA A 22 15.58 -16.38 -9.72
CA ALA A 22 16.37 -15.40 -10.47
C ALA A 22 16.45 -15.75 -11.96
N ARG A 23 16.60 -17.03 -12.27
CA ARG A 23 16.64 -17.54 -13.64
C ARG A 23 15.36 -17.19 -14.42
N THR A 24 14.19 -17.40 -13.82
CA THR A 24 12.91 -17.05 -14.47
C THR A 24 12.79 -15.55 -14.73
N LEU A 25 13.27 -14.71 -13.82
CA LEU A 25 13.30 -13.26 -14.01
C LEU A 25 14.32 -12.86 -15.08
N ALA A 26 15.50 -13.49 -15.08
CA ALA A 26 16.58 -13.25 -16.03
C ALA A 26 16.16 -13.59 -17.47
N GLU A 27 15.52 -14.75 -17.66
CA GLU A 27 14.97 -15.18 -18.95
C GLU A 27 13.90 -14.22 -19.47
N ARG A 28 12.98 -13.77 -18.60
CA ARG A 28 11.91 -12.82 -18.98
C ARG A 28 12.38 -11.40 -19.27
N LEU A 29 13.42 -10.97 -18.57
CA LEU A 29 13.95 -9.61 -18.66
C LEU A 29 15.15 -9.51 -19.60
N GLU A 30 15.57 -10.63 -20.20
CA GLU A 30 16.71 -10.75 -21.10
C GLU A 30 18.01 -10.20 -20.48
N VAL A 31 18.26 -10.56 -19.23
CA VAL A 31 19.48 -10.20 -18.48
C VAL A 31 20.10 -11.42 -17.82
N SER A 32 21.28 -11.26 -17.21
CA SER A 32 21.91 -12.34 -16.45
C SER A 32 21.35 -12.48 -15.03
N ASP A 33 21.42 -13.69 -14.47
CA ASP A 33 21.09 -13.96 -13.05
C ASP A 33 21.83 -13.02 -12.09
N ARG A 34 23.10 -12.72 -12.36
CA ARG A 34 23.90 -11.76 -11.58
C ARG A 34 23.28 -10.37 -11.56
N THR A 35 22.66 -9.95 -12.66
CA THR A 35 21.95 -8.67 -12.75
C THR A 35 20.70 -8.69 -11.88
N ILE A 36 19.93 -9.79 -11.92
CA ILE A 36 18.75 -9.98 -11.08
C ILE A 36 19.12 -9.97 -9.60
N TYR A 37 20.16 -10.70 -9.19
CA TYR A 37 20.62 -10.72 -7.80
C TYR A 37 20.97 -9.33 -7.29
N ARG A 38 21.71 -8.55 -8.09
CA ARG A 38 22.07 -7.17 -7.72
C ARG A 38 20.82 -6.29 -7.61
N ASP A 39 19.93 -6.35 -8.58
CA ASP A 39 18.73 -5.54 -8.60
C ASP A 39 17.74 -5.89 -7.47
N ILE A 40 17.64 -7.17 -7.07
CA ILE A 40 16.84 -7.57 -5.92
C ILE A 40 17.45 -7.08 -4.62
N ALA A 41 18.77 -7.20 -4.46
CA ALA A 41 19.47 -6.63 -3.29
C ALA A 41 19.25 -5.12 -3.20
N ASP A 42 19.31 -4.41 -4.33
CA ASP A 42 19.01 -2.98 -4.41
C ASP A 42 17.55 -2.70 -3.99
N LEU A 43 16.57 -3.46 -4.49
CA LEU A 43 15.16 -3.31 -4.11
C LEU A 43 14.93 -3.57 -2.63
N GLN A 44 15.51 -4.63 -2.07
CA GLN A 44 15.44 -4.94 -0.63
C GLN A 44 16.03 -3.80 0.21
N SER A 45 17.18 -3.24 -0.20
CA SER A 45 17.81 -2.13 0.51
C SER A 45 16.98 -0.84 0.52
N THR A 46 16.10 -0.68 -0.47
CA THR A 46 15.16 0.45 -0.59
C THR A 46 13.82 0.21 0.11
N GLY A 47 13.67 -0.92 0.81
CA GLY A 47 12.48 -1.24 1.59
C GLY A 47 11.37 -1.96 0.81
N VAL A 48 11.62 -2.40 -0.42
CA VAL A 48 10.69 -3.29 -1.11
C VAL A 48 10.69 -4.66 -0.40
N PRO A 49 9.55 -5.17 0.07
CA PRO A 49 9.52 -6.37 0.91
C PRO A 49 9.57 -7.63 0.06
N ILE A 50 10.74 -7.89 -0.49
CA ILE A 50 11.06 -9.11 -1.21
C ILE A 50 11.77 -10.02 -0.20
N ASP A 51 11.16 -11.17 0.08
CA ASP A 51 11.78 -12.25 0.84
C ASP A 51 12.40 -13.26 -0.13
N GLY A 52 13.48 -13.92 0.30
CA GLY A 52 14.18 -14.94 -0.48
C GLY A 52 15.67 -14.65 -0.70
N GLU A 53 16.37 -15.65 -1.22
CA GLU A 53 17.82 -15.63 -1.42
C GLU A 53 18.24 -16.31 -2.73
N ALA A 54 19.50 -16.09 -3.12
CA ALA A 54 20.06 -16.66 -4.33
C ALA A 54 20.01 -18.19 -4.30
N GLY A 55 19.62 -18.79 -5.43
CA GLY A 55 19.47 -20.25 -5.55
C GLY A 55 18.13 -20.81 -5.03
N VAL A 56 17.40 -20.10 -4.18
CA VAL A 56 16.06 -20.50 -3.70
C VAL A 56 14.96 -19.82 -4.52
N GLY A 57 15.11 -18.52 -4.75
CA GLY A 57 14.11 -17.67 -5.40
C GLY A 57 13.54 -16.61 -4.48
N TYR A 58 12.62 -15.82 -5.01
CA TYR A 58 12.15 -14.57 -4.40
C TYR A 58 10.63 -14.49 -4.43
N VAL A 59 10.05 -13.91 -3.39
CA VAL A 59 8.61 -13.69 -3.26
C VAL A 59 8.37 -12.33 -2.62
N MET A 60 7.31 -11.63 -3.04
CA MET A 60 6.89 -10.42 -2.34
C MET A 60 6.09 -10.80 -1.11
N ARG A 61 6.46 -10.27 0.06
CA ARG A 61 5.73 -10.49 1.31
C ARG A 61 4.27 -10.03 1.14
N SER A 62 3.33 -10.89 1.50
CA SER A 62 1.91 -10.57 1.49
C SER A 62 1.63 -9.39 2.42
N GLY A 63 0.68 -8.51 2.03
CA GLY A 63 0.27 -7.36 2.83
C GLY A 63 0.97 -6.03 2.55
N TYR A 64 1.94 -5.97 1.63
CA TYR A 64 2.56 -4.68 1.24
C TYR A 64 1.78 -3.91 0.16
N TYR A 65 0.98 -4.60 -0.63
CA TYR A 65 0.14 -4.00 -1.66
C TYR A 65 -1.30 -4.43 -1.46
N LEU A 66 -2.19 -3.45 -1.33
CA LEU A 66 -3.63 -3.68 -1.36
C LEU A 66 -4.03 -3.83 -2.83
N PRO A 67 -4.63 -4.96 -3.25
CA PRO A 67 -5.14 -5.09 -4.62
C PRO A 67 -6.17 -3.99 -4.91
N PRO A 68 -6.47 -3.67 -6.18
CA PRO A 68 -7.55 -2.75 -6.50
C PRO A 68 -8.85 -3.18 -5.82
N LEU A 69 -9.43 -2.30 -5.01
CA LEU A 69 -10.68 -2.53 -4.30
C LEU A 69 -11.79 -1.74 -4.99
N MET A 70 -12.95 -2.39 -5.12
CA MET A 70 -14.18 -1.72 -5.52
C MET A 70 -14.90 -1.32 -4.24
N PHE A 71 -15.05 -0.01 -4.03
CA PHE A 71 -15.83 0.53 -2.93
C PHE A 71 -17.09 1.18 -3.47
N THR A 72 -18.20 0.96 -2.77
CA THR A 72 -19.41 1.75 -2.88
C THR A 72 -19.22 3.14 -2.27
N ARG A 73 -20.14 4.07 -2.56
CA ARG A 73 -20.09 5.43 -2.01
C ARG A 73 -20.17 5.41 -0.48
N GLU A 74 -21.06 4.59 0.05
CA GLU A 74 -21.31 4.45 1.49
C GLU A 74 -20.08 3.90 2.21
N GLU A 75 -19.39 2.92 1.63
CA GLU A 75 -18.13 2.38 2.17
C GLU A 75 -17.02 3.43 2.21
N ILE A 76 -16.90 4.27 1.18
CA ILE A 76 -15.94 5.39 1.16
C ILE A 76 -16.26 6.40 2.26
N VAL A 77 -17.53 6.78 2.44
CA VAL A 77 -17.95 7.70 3.50
C VAL A 77 -17.59 7.13 4.88
N ALA A 78 -17.88 5.84 5.11
CA ALA A 78 -17.53 5.17 6.36
C ALA A 78 -16.02 5.13 6.60
N LEU A 79 -15.21 4.83 5.58
CA LEU A 79 -13.75 4.83 5.66
C LEU A 79 -13.19 6.21 6.02
N VAL A 80 -13.65 7.27 5.34
CA VAL A 80 -13.20 8.64 5.60
C VAL A 80 -13.59 9.10 7.01
N ALA A 81 -14.80 8.77 7.47
CA ALA A 81 -15.22 9.05 8.84
C ALA A 81 -14.34 8.33 9.87
N GLY A 82 -14.09 7.03 9.70
CA GLY A 82 -13.23 6.26 10.59
C GLY A 82 -11.78 6.77 10.64
N ILE A 83 -11.22 7.12 9.48
CA ILE A 83 -9.88 7.72 9.37
C ILE A 83 -9.81 9.03 10.19
N ARG A 84 -10.83 9.88 10.12
CA ARG A 84 -10.90 11.12 10.91
C ARG A 84 -10.96 10.87 12.41
N MET A 85 -11.73 9.87 12.85
CA MET A 85 -11.77 9.47 14.27
C MET A 85 -10.40 8.99 14.75
N VAL A 86 -9.71 8.16 13.95
CA VAL A 86 -8.34 7.69 14.27
C VAL A 86 -7.34 8.85 14.31
N ARG A 87 -7.48 9.85 13.44
CA ARG A 87 -6.64 11.06 13.49
C ARG A 87 -6.82 11.84 14.79
N ALA A 88 -8.06 11.93 15.29
CA ALA A 88 -8.40 12.65 16.51
C ALA A 88 -7.93 11.90 17.78
N TRP A 89 -8.01 10.57 17.80
CA TRP A 89 -7.87 9.79 19.05
C TRP A 89 -6.79 8.68 19.03
N GLY A 90 -6.17 8.38 17.89
CA GLY A 90 -5.25 7.23 17.73
C GLY A 90 -3.78 7.47 18.10
N GLY A 91 -3.43 8.66 18.61
CA GLY A 91 -2.04 9.03 18.89
C GLY A 91 -1.20 9.31 17.64
N MET A 92 0.06 9.74 17.82
CA MET A 92 0.90 10.30 16.74
C MET A 92 1.20 9.31 15.59
N ALA A 93 1.40 8.03 15.88
CA ALA A 93 1.70 7.04 14.86
C ALA A 93 0.49 6.73 13.97
N MET A 94 -0.67 6.45 14.58
CA MET A 94 -1.89 6.17 13.82
C MET A 94 -2.42 7.41 13.10
N SER A 95 -2.29 8.61 13.70
CA SER A 95 -2.69 9.85 13.05
C SER A 95 -1.90 10.11 11.76
N ARG A 96 -0.59 9.82 11.74
CA ARG A 96 0.24 9.88 10.53
C ARG A 96 -0.21 8.87 9.46
N ALA A 97 -0.37 7.61 9.84
CA ALA A 97 -0.84 6.58 8.91
C ALA A 97 -2.23 6.91 8.34
N ALA A 98 -3.13 7.44 9.17
CA ALA A 98 -4.47 7.86 8.78
C ALA A 98 -4.44 9.05 7.79
N ASN A 99 -3.56 10.02 7.98
CA ASN A 99 -3.36 11.11 7.01
C ASN A 99 -2.91 10.57 5.64
N GLU A 100 -1.93 9.67 5.60
CA GLU A 100 -1.46 9.07 4.35
C GLU A 100 -2.55 8.24 3.65
N ALA A 101 -3.35 7.50 4.42
CA ALA A 101 -4.47 6.75 3.88
C ALA A 101 -5.52 7.68 3.26
N LEU A 102 -5.85 8.80 3.92
CA LEU A 102 -6.82 9.77 3.40
C LEU A 102 -6.37 10.35 2.06
N VAL A 103 -5.10 10.77 1.95
CA VAL A 103 -4.53 11.28 0.70
C VAL A 103 -4.67 10.27 -0.44
N LYS A 104 -4.38 8.99 -0.17
CA LYS A 104 -4.51 7.92 -1.18
C LYS A 104 -5.96 7.72 -1.62
N ILE A 105 -6.93 7.80 -0.71
CA ILE A 105 -8.36 7.69 -1.02
C ILE A 105 -8.85 8.89 -1.83
N GLU A 106 -8.47 10.11 -1.46
CA GLU A 106 -8.86 11.32 -2.18
C GLU A 106 -8.34 11.35 -3.63
N LEU A 107 -7.16 10.77 -3.88
CA LEU A 107 -6.57 10.69 -5.22
C LEU A 107 -7.36 9.78 -6.18
N VAL A 108 -8.09 8.79 -5.67
CA VAL A 108 -8.88 7.87 -6.50
C VAL A 108 -10.33 8.29 -6.66
N LEU A 109 -10.78 9.32 -5.93
CA LEU A 109 -12.16 9.83 -6.00
C LEU A 109 -12.31 10.89 -7.11
N PRO A 110 -13.36 10.78 -7.97
CA PRO A 110 -13.73 11.84 -8.90
C PRO A 110 -13.95 13.17 -8.16
N LYS A 111 -13.57 14.29 -8.79
CA LYS A 111 -13.61 15.63 -8.15
C LYS A 111 -14.98 15.98 -7.54
N ALA A 112 -16.07 15.61 -8.22
CA ALA A 112 -17.44 15.85 -7.75
C ALA A 112 -17.79 15.04 -6.48
N GLU A 113 -17.15 13.91 -6.27
CA GLU A 113 -17.41 13.03 -5.12
C GLU A 113 -16.58 13.38 -3.90
N ARG A 114 -15.37 13.93 -4.11
CA ARG A 114 -14.50 14.40 -3.02
C ARG A 114 -15.23 15.39 -2.11
N ASP A 115 -15.86 16.41 -2.68
CA ASP A 115 -16.54 17.44 -1.90
C ASP A 115 -17.75 16.88 -1.13
N GLN A 116 -18.44 15.88 -1.68
CA GLN A 116 -19.59 15.25 -1.02
C GLN A 116 -19.17 14.31 0.10
N VAL A 117 -18.13 13.50 -0.11
CA VAL A 117 -17.59 12.58 0.90
C VAL A 117 -17.02 13.37 2.08
N VAL A 118 -16.28 14.45 1.81
CA VAL A 118 -15.74 15.33 2.85
C VAL A 118 -16.88 15.96 3.67
N LYS A 119 -17.89 16.56 3.02
CA LYS A 119 -19.05 17.15 3.71
C LYS A 119 -19.83 16.12 4.53
N THR A 120 -20.07 14.94 3.97
CA THR A 120 -20.83 13.89 4.67
C THR A 120 -20.06 13.36 5.87
N ALA A 121 -18.74 13.23 5.75
CA ALA A 121 -17.88 12.85 6.87
C ALA A 121 -17.69 13.97 7.91
N GLU A 122 -17.97 15.24 7.59
CA GLU A 122 -18.01 16.35 8.57
C GLU A 122 -19.24 16.27 9.46
N THR A 123 -20.38 15.82 8.91
CA THR A 123 -21.61 15.61 9.69
C THR A 123 -21.45 14.53 10.76
N VAL A 124 -20.44 13.66 10.68
CA VAL A 124 -20.16 12.61 11.66
C VAL A 124 -19.46 13.16 12.93
N GLU A 125 -19.19 14.47 13.02
CA GLU A 125 -18.58 15.07 14.22
C GLU A 125 -19.53 15.21 15.42
N LYS A 126 -19.58 14.14 16.23
CA LYS A 126 -19.28 14.09 17.68
C LYS A 126 -19.95 12.83 18.25
N PRO A 127 -19.23 11.71 18.39
CA PRO A 127 -19.69 10.68 19.31
C PRO A 127 -19.62 11.30 20.70
N ALA A 128 -20.76 11.39 21.38
CA ALA A 128 -20.84 11.58 22.81
C ALA A 128 -20.25 10.33 23.51
N LEU A 129 -18.93 10.15 23.42
CA LEU A 129 -18.18 9.11 24.12
C LEU A 129 -17.18 9.78 25.07
N ALA A 130 -17.69 10.72 25.86
CA ALA A 130 -17.02 11.23 27.06
C ALA A 130 -17.30 10.38 28.30
N ILE A 131 -17.98 9.23 28.17
CA ILE A 131 -18.38 8.40 29.31
C ILE A 131 -18.04 6.94 29.01
N ALA A 132 -16.78 6.54 29.16
CA ALA A 132 -16.38 5.16 29.52
C ALA A 132 -14.83 4.99 29.54
N VAL A 133 -14.09 5.88 30.20
CA VAL A 133 -12.76 5.53 30.72
C VAL A 133 -12.62 6.12 32.13
N ARG A 134 -13.49 5.66 33.02
CA ARG A 134 -13.27 5.62 34.47
C ARG A 134 -13.96 4.38 35.01
N ALA A 135 -13.21 3.28 35.05
CA ALA A 135 -13.33 2.17 35.99
C ALA A 135 -11.97 1.47 36.01
#